data_AF-A0A7W1P4E7-F1
#
_entry.id   AF-A0A7W1P4E7-F1
#
_cell.length_a   1.000
_cell.length_b   1.000
_cell.length_c   1.000
_cell.angle_alpha   90.00
_cell.angle_beta   90.00
_cell.angle_gamma   90.00
#
_symmetry.space_group_name_H-M   'P 1'
#
loop_
_entity.id
_entity.type
_entity.pdbx_description
1 polymer ?
#
loop_
_entity_poly.entity_id
_entity_poly.type
_entity_poly.pdbx_seq_one_letter_code
_entity_poly.pdbx_strand_id
1 'polypeptide(L)'
;WASMAEMPLIIVNVQRGGPSTGLPTNVEQSDLFQAIYGGHGDSPRVVLAASTVEDCFYIALEAATIARKYSTPVFILSDTSLATRIEAFDEPKLAELMQDPKLDLTPRAGALKPYDLERITQHVPPGARMLDGKYPLVTGLEHDEMGHPTGSPKLHMAMTAKRRTKLQKLAEELPVPEIYGDAEGDTLLVGWGSTYGPIHDAVKKGRQAGQKLAAIHLRHIHPLPNGLEKIFAKFKRVVVVEMNDQGIYGFGQLATILRARYCEPKIQSMTKTDGLTFRIKEILEGLGDRYASNGSSSGERTRPRVLSSAPSPKTSSDTATGTHRAEAQISARAERAGDVTPTKPGAEASKASSGKVEHSKHPPSERAEDAAVAISGSGEANQK
;
A
#
# COMPACT_ATOMS: atom_id res chain seq x y z
N TRP A 1 -4.52 -13.08 0.61
CA TRP A 1 -4.49 -14.29 -0.25
C TRP A 1 -3.37 -14.23 -1.28
N ALA A 2 -3.37 -13.27 -2.23
CA ALA A 2 -2.40 -13.24 -3.33
C ALA A 2 -0.91 -13.25 -2.90
N SER A 3 -0.53 -12.57 -1.82
CA SER A 3 0.85 -12.66 -1.28
C SER A 3 1.20 -14.05 -0.72
N MET A 4 0.24 -14.76 -0.11
CA MET A 4 0.44 -16.13 0.40
C MET A 4 0.55 -17.12 -0.77
N ALA A 5 -0.38 -17.04 -1.72
CA ALA A 5 -0.39 -17.88 -2.90
C ALA A 5 0.72 -17.54 -3.92
N GLU A 6 1.48 -16.47 -3.70
CA GLU A 6 2.50 -15.92 -4.61
C GLU A 6 1.93 -15.68 -6.01
N MET A 7 0.83 -14.93 -6.06
CA MET A 7 0.12 -14.63 -7.30
C MET A 7 0.52 -13.26 -7.86
N PRO A 8 0.92 -13.19 -9.15
CA PRO A 8 1.02 -11.93 -9.88
C PRO A 8 -0.34 -11.24 -9.90
N LEU A 9 -0.41 -10.02 -9.39
CA LEU A 9 -1.62 -9.20 -9.41
C LEU A 9 -1.22 -7.73 -9.45
N ILE A 10 -1.85 -6.95 -10.31
CA ILE A 10 -1.69 -5.49 -10.32
C ILE A 10 -2.93 -4.86 -9.70
N ILE A 11 -2.73 -3.92 -8.78
CA ILE A 11 -3.78 -3.11 -8.17
C ILE A 11 -3.46 -1.65 -8.46
N VAL A 12 -4.34 -0.97 -9.18
CA VAL A 12 -4.21 0.49 -9.39
C VAL A 12 -5.02 1.19 -8.31
N ASN A 13 -4.35 1.91 -7.43
CA ASN A 13 -4.99 2.80 -6.46
C ASN A 13 -4.82 4.25 -6.90
N VAL A 14 -5.92 4.83 -7.41
CA VAL A 14 -6.00 6.26 -7.73
C VAL A 14 -6.46 6.98 -6.47
N GLN A 15 -5.50 7.51 -5.72
CA GLN A 15 -5.72 8.11 -4.42
C GLN A 15 -6.53 9.41 -4.51
N ARG A 16 -7.37 9.64 -3.51
CA ARG A 16 -8.24 10.82 -3.35
C ARG A 16 -8.26 11.25 -1.89
N GLY A 17 -8.84 12.40 -1.59
CA GLY A 17 -8.96 12.86 -0.19
C GLY A 17 -9.72 11.88 0.69
N GLY A 18 -9.10 11.44 1.78
CA GLY A 18 -9.70 10.58 2.80
C GLY A 18 -10.10 11.34 4.07
N PRO A 19 -10.39 10.63 5.19
CA PRO A 19 -10.70 9.20 5.28
C PRO A 19 -12.16 8.90 4.90
N SER A 20 -12.50 7.62 4.76
CA SER A 20 -13.86 7.15 4.42
C SER A 20 -14.34 7.73 3.08
N THR A 21 -15.55 8.31 3.00
CA THR A 21 -16.00 9.03 1.80
C THR A 21 -15.06 10.17 1.44
N GLY A 22 -14.50 10.84 2.44
CA GLY A 22 -13.50 11.90 2.31
C GLY A 22 -13.91 13.01 1.33
N LEU A 23 -13.00 13.36 0.44
CA LEU A 23 -13.16 14.34 -0.64
C LEU A 23 -12.98 13.63 -1.98
N PRO A 24 -14.05 13.07 -2.57
CA PRO A 24 -13.97 12.21 -3.74
C PRO A 24 -13.29 12.82 -4.97
N THR A 25 -13.35 14.14 -5.09
CA THR A 25 -12.89 14.92 -6.25
C THR A 25 -11.56 15.62 -6.01
N ASN A 26 -10.95 15.44 -4.83
CA ASN A 26 -9.74 16.15 -4.44
C ASN A 26 -8.54 15.21 -4.40
N VAL A 27 -7.35 15.77 -4.59
CA VAL A 27 -6.09 15.03 -4.57
C VAL A 27 -5.60 14.85 -3.13
N GLU A 28 -5.12 13.66 -2.82
CA GLU A 28 -4.38 13.36 -1.59
C GLU A 28 -3.51 12.11 -1.83
N GLN A 29 -2.46 11.97 -1.03
CA GLN A 29 -1.49 10.87 -1.08
C GLN A 29 -1.43 10.14 0.26
N SER A 30 -2.60 9.78 0.79
CA SER A 30 -2.79 9.27 2.15
C SER A 30 -3.00 7.76 2.25
N ASP A 31 -2.87 7.01 1.15
CA ASP A 31 -3.07 5.55 1.14
C ASP A 31 -1.76 4.75 1.15
N LEU A 32 -0.59 5.40 1.23
CA LEU A 32 0.71 4.72 1.13
C LEU A 32 0.87 3.62 2.19
N PHE A 33 0.53 3.91 3.46
CA PHE A 33 0.54 2.90 4.52
C PHE A 33 -0.46 1.79 4.27
N GLN A 34 -1.63 2.06 3.71
CA GLN A 34 -2.60 1.01 3.40
C GLN A 34 -2.09 0.10 2.26
N ALA A 35 -1.44 0.67 1.25
CA ALA A 35 -0.87 -0.09 0.16
C ALA A 35 0.23 -1.05 0.65
N ILE A 36 1.13 -0.55 1.51
CA ILE A 36 2.24 -1.34 2.05
C ILE A 36 1.78 -2.30 3.15
N TYR A 37 1.08 -1.79 4.17
CA TYR A 37 0.81 -2.49 5.44
C TYR A 37 -0.66 -2.86 5.64
N GLY A 38 -1.55 -2.63 4.68
CA GLY A 38 -2.98 -2.94 4.82
C GLY A 38 -3.34 -4.43 4.81
N GLY A 39 -2.37 -5.33 4.82
CA GLY A 39 -2.57 -6.78 4.91
C GLY A 39 -2.31 -7.31 6.30
N HIS A 40 -3.11 -8.28 6.75
CA HIS A 40 -2.79 -9.01 7.97
C HIS A 40 -1.58 -9.95 7.77
N GLY A 41 -0.80 -10.12 8.83
CA GLY A 41 0.45 -10.90 8.83
C GLY A 41 1.57 -10.26 8.02
N ASP A 42 2.73 -10.92 7.97
CA ASP A 42 3.87 -10.50 7.16
C ASP A 42 3.59 -10.77 5.67
N SER A 43 2.90 -9.83 5.03
CA SER A 43 2.34 -9.96 3.68
C SER A 43 3.07 -9.02 2.71
N PRO A 44 4.27 -9.37 2.23
CA PRO A 44 5.04 -8.50 1.34
C PRO A 44 4.27 -8.20 0.05
N ARG A 45 4.37 -6.95 -0.39
CA ARG A 45 3.74 -6.39 -1.60
C ARG A 45 4.74 -5.46 -2.27
N VAL A 46 4.62 -5.25 -3.56
CA VAL A 46 5.36 -4.18 -4.22
C VAL A 46 4.46 -2.95 -4.31
N VAL A 47 5.02 -1.76 -4.12
CA VAL A 47 4.32 -0.49 -4.27
C VAL A 47 5.17 0.43 -5.13
N LEU A 48 4.60 0.84 -6.26
CA LEU A 48 5.13 1.83 -7.19
C LEU A 48 4.25 3.08 -7.16
N ALA A 49 4.79 4.23 -7.53
CA ALA A 49 4.06 5.49 -7.61
C ALA A 49 4.34 6.22 -8.93
N ALA A 50 3.28 6.56 -9.66
CA ALA A 50 3.37 7.23 -10.96
C ALA A 50 3.64 8.74 -10.78
N SER A 51 4.57 9.30 -11.55
CA SER A 51 4.98 10.71 -11.39
C SER A 51 4.34 11.70 -12.37
N THR A 52 3.97 11.25 -13.56
CA THR A 52 3.44 12.08 -14.66
C THR A 52 2.36 11.31 -15.44
N VAL A 53 1.66 11.98 -16.37
CA VAL A 53 0.67 11.31 -17.23
C VAL A 53 1.33 10.27 -18.13
N GLU A 54 2.48 10.59 -18.72
CA GLU A 54 3.30 9.63 -19.48
C GLU A 54 3.72 8.44 -18.61
N ASP A 55 4.14 8.70 -17.37
CA ASP A 55 4.59 7.65 -16.47
C ASP A 55 3.47 6.68 -16.09
N CYS A 56 2.21 7.15 -15.99
CA CYS A 56 1.06 6.27 -15.78
C CYS A 56 0.94 5.18 -16.85
N PHE A 57 1.40 5.42 -18.09
CA PHE A 57 1.45 4.39 -19.13
C PHE A 57 2.59 3.39 -18.88
N TYR A 58 3.82 3.87 -18.71
CA TYR A 58 5.01 3.00 -18.61
C TYR A 58 5.07 2.23 -17.29
N ILE A 59 4.55 2.78 -16.19
CA ILE A 59 4.52 2.11 -14.88
C ILE A 59 3.64 0.87 -14.86
N ALA A 60 2.61 0.80 -15.71
CA ALA A 60 1.79 -0.40 -15.85
C ALA A 60 2.59 -1.57 -16.46
N LEU A 61 3.45 -1.29 -17.45
CA LEU A 61 4.33 -2.28 -18.08
C LEU A 61 5.36 -2.82 -17.08
N GLU A 62 5.97 -1.92 -16.32
CA GLU A 62 6.91 -2.31 -15.26
C GLU A 62 6.21 -3.11 -14.17
N ALA A 63 5.03 -2.68 -13.71
CA ALA A 63 4.27 -3.41 -12.70
C ALA A 63 3.93 -4.83 -13.16
N ALA A 64 3.54 -5.02 -14.42
CA ALA A 64 3.31 -6.35 -15.00
C ALA A 64 4.58 -7.19 -15.03
N THR A 65 5.71 -6.58 -15.40
CA THR A 65 7.02 -7.25 -15.41
C THR A 65 7.42 -7.69 -14.01
N ILE A 66 7.32 -6.81 -13.01
CA ILE A 66 7.65 -7.13 -11.61
C ILE A 66 6.68 -8.18 -11.06
N ALA A 67 5.37 -8.03 -11.27
CA ALA A 67 4.36 -8.96 -10.78
C ALA A 67 4.62 -10.39 -11.28
N ARG A 68 4.94 -10.55 -12.57
CA ARG A 68 5.25 -11.84 -13.18
C ARG A 68 6.61 -12.38 -12.77
N LYS A 69 7.66 -11.53 -12.76
CA LYS A 69 9.03 -11.94 -12.41
C LYS A 69 9.13 -12.40 -10.96
N TYR A 70 8.45 -11.70 -10.04
CA TYR A 70 8.56 -11.92 -8.59
C TYR A 70 7.35 -12.62 -7.98
N SER A 71 6.31 -12.92 -8.76
CA SER A 71 5.10 -13.63 -8.32
C SER A 71 4.52 -13.02 -7.05
N THR A 72 4.18 -11.74 -7.15
CA THR A 72 3.74 -10.91 -6.02
C THR A 72 2.71 -9.88 -6.46
N PRO A 73 1.82 -9.44 -5.56
CA PRO A 73 0.99 -8.27 -5.80
C PRO A 73 1.86 -7.01 -5.96
N VAL A 74 1.51 -6.18 -6.95
CA VAL A 74 2.11 -4.88 -7.23
C VAL A 74 1.01 -3.83 -7.20
N PHE A 75 1.14 -2.87 -6.31
CA PHE A 75 0.30 -1.68 -6.26
C PHE A 75 0.92 -0.58 -7.10
N ILE A 76 0.11 0.06 -7.93
CA ILE A 76 0.44 1.32 -8.59
C ILE A 76 -0.35 2.40 -7.88
N LEU A 77 0.35 3.31 -7.23
CA LEU A 77 -0.23 4.51 -6.64
C LEU A 77 -0.21 5.63 -7.68
N SER A 78 -1.40 6.07 -8.04
CA SER A 78 -1.63 7.35 -8.72
C SER A 78 -2.47 8.23 -7.79
N ASP A 79 -2.94 9.36 -8.28
CA ASP A 79 -3.82 10.25 -7.53
C ASP A 79 -4.75 11.04 -8.46
N THR A 80 -5.80 11.65 -7.88
CA THR A 80 -6.79 12.43 -8.63
C THR A 80 -6.18 13.53 -9.50
N SER A 81 -5.00 14.07 -9.11
CA SER A 81 -4.33 15.10 -9.92
C SER A 81 -3.79 14.53 -11.22
N LEU A 82 -3.21 13.32 -11.23
CA LEU A 82 -2.77 12.69 -12.47
C LEU A 82 -3.94 12.11 -13.27
N ALA A 83 -4.91 11.50 -12.59
CA ALA A 83 -6.03 10.83 -13.26
C ALA A 83 -6.94 11.77 -14.07
N THR A 84 -7.01 13.05 -13.69
CA THR A 84 -7.83 14.06 -14.38
C THR A 84 -7.02 14.96 -15.31
N ARG A 85 -5.69 14.82 -15.32
CA ARG A 85 -4.80 15.67 -16.11
C ARG A 85 -4.61 15.08 -17.51
N ILE A 86 -4.54 15.97 -18.49
CA ILE A 86 -4.20 15.65 -19.87
C ILE A 86 -2.89 16.37 -20.19
N GLU A 87 -1.89 15.60 -20.61
CA GLU A 87 -0.59 16.10 -21.06
C GLU A 87 -0.29 15.47 -22.43
N ALA A 88 0.33 16.24 -23.33
CA ALA A 88 0.90 15.70 -24.55
C ALA A 88 2.25 15.07 -24.22
N PHE A 89 2.47 13.84 -24.66
CA PHE A 89 3.74 13.13 -24.58
C PHE A 89 3.95 12.31 -25.85
N ASP A 90 5.17 11.84 -26.06
CA ASP A 90 5.52 11.11 -27.27
C ASP A 90 4.73 9.80 -27.36
N GLU A 91 4.21 9.50 -28.56
CA GLU A 91 3.43 8.29 -28.78
C GLU A 91 4.29 7.05 -28.45
N PRO A 92 3.82 6.19 -27.52
CA PRO A 92 4.55 4.98 -27.19
C PRO A 92 4.66 4.05 -28.39
N LYS A 93 5.86 3.53 -28.65
CA LYS A 93 6.09 2.54 -29.71
C LYS A 93 5.52 1.17 -29.32
N LEU A 94 4.21 1.00 -29.46
CA LEU A 94 3.48 -0.18 -28.98
C LEU A 94 4.06 -1.51 -29.49
N ALA A 95 4.55 -1.55 -30.73
CA ALA A 95 5.16 -2.75 -31.31
C ALA A 95 6.44 -3.22 -30.59
N GLU A 96 7.19 -2.29 -29.98
CA GLU A 96 8.40 -2.60 -29.21
C GLU A 96 8.07 -2.96 -27.74
N LEU A 97 6.93 -2.48 -27.24
CA LEU A 97 6.55 -2.58 -25.82
C LEU A 97 5.60 -3.74 -25.53
N MET A 98 4.70 -4.06 -26.45
CA MET A 98 3.64 -5.05 -26.25
C MET A 98 4.15 -6.47 -26.52
N GLN A 99 3.98 -7.35 -25.54
CA GLN A 99 4.28 -8.77 -25.65
C GLN A 99 2.99 -9.57 -25.74
N ASP A 100 2.92 -10.51 -26.70
CA ASP A 100 1.79 -11.42 -26.82
C ASP A 100 1.73 -12.37 -25.60
N PRO A 101 0.62 -12.40 -24.83
CA PRO A 101 0.50 -13.24 -23.65
C PRO A 101 0.31 -14.71 -24.02
N LYS A 102 1.38 -15.37 -24.47
CA LYS A 102 1.36 -16.81 -24.73
C LYS A 102 1.49 -17.59 -23.43
N LEU A 103 0.53 -18.49 -23.20
CA LEU A 103 0.62 -19.46 -22.11
C LEU A 103 1.64 -20.55 -22.48
N ASP A 104 2.58 -20.82 -21.58
CA ASP A 104 3.46 -21.98 -21.71
C ASP A 104 2.72 -23.24 -21.24
N LEU A 105 2.11 -23.93 -22.20
CA LEU A 105 1.37 -25.19 -22.01
C LEU A 105 2.25 -26.43 -22.16
N THR A 106 3.57 -26.27 -22.23
CA THR A 106 4.50 -27.39 -22.38
C THR A 106 4.30 -28.39 -21.24
N PRO A 107 4.13 -29.70 -21.52
CA PRO A 107 3.94 -30.70 -20.48
C PRO A 107 5.04 -30.68 -19.42
N ARG A 108 4.67 -30.84 -18.15
CA ARG A 108 5.62 -30.81 -17.02
C ARG A 108 5.85 -32.20 -16.44
N ALA A 109 7.09 -32.45 -16.02
CA ALA A 109 7.44 -33.66 -15.27
C ALA A 109 6.87 -33.61 -13.84
N GLY A 110 6.64 -34.78 -13.25
CA GLY A 110 5.93 -34.95 -11.97
C GLY A 110 6.65 -34.52 -10.69
N ALA A 111 7.85 -33.94 -10.79
CA ALA A 111 8.63 -33.50 -9.64
C ALA A 111 8.60 -31.98 -9.42
N LEU A 112 7.68 -31.26 -10.08
CA LEU A 112 7.63 -29.80 -10.00
C LEU A 112 7.07 -29.34 -8.65
N LYS A 113 7.93 -28.73 -7.83
CA LYS A 113 7.55 -28.03 -6.59
C LYS A 113 7.01 -26.63 -6.91
N PRO A 114 5.71 -26.32 -6.74
CA PRO A 114 5.17 -24.97 -6.97
C PRO A 114 5.78 -23.90 -6.07
N TYR A 115 6.11 -24.25 -4.82
CA TYR A 115 6.63 -23.33 -3.81
C TYR A 115 8.04 -23.71 -3.36
N ASP A 116 8.85 -24.19 -4.30
CA ASP A 116 10.26 -24.51 -4.08
C ASP A 116 10.98 -23.39 -3.30
N LEU A 117 11.61 -23.76 -2.19
CA LEU A 117 12.24 -22.82 -1.26
C LEU A 117 13.41 -22.04 -1.88
N GLU A 118 14.05 -22.59 -2.92
CA GLU A 118 15.28 -22.04 -3.48
C GLU A 118 15.05 -21.14 -4.71
N ARG A 119 13.83 -21.12 -5.24
CA ARG A 119 13.48 -20.30 -6.42
C ARG A 119 12.24 -19.44 -6.22
N ILE A 120 12.10 -18.44 -7.07
CA ILE A 120 10.86 -17.67 -7.15
C ILE A 120 9.77 -18.60 -7.69
N THR A 121 8.62 -18.62 -7.02
CA THR A 121 7.47 -19.39 -7.46
C THR A 121 7.04 -18.95 -8.86
N GLN A 122 6.85 -19.91 -9.74
CA GLN A 122 6.31 -19.70 -11.09
C GLN A 122 5.20 -20.71 -11.28
N HIS A 123 3.97 -20.22 -11.25
CA HIS A 123 2.79 -21.07 -11.32
C HIS A 123 2.63 -21.67 -12.71
N VAL A 124 2.21 -22.93 -12.73
CA VAL A 124 1.86 -23.61 -13.97
C VAL A 124 0.51 -23.06 -14.44
N PRO A 125 0.40 -22.58 -15.69
CA PRO A 125 -0.87 -22.06 -16.18
C PRO A 125 -1.91 -23.19 -16.27
N PRO A 126 -3.19 -22.88 -16.01
CA PRO A 126 -4.28 -23.81 -16.29
C PRO A 126 -4.21 -24.36 -17.72
N GLY A 127 -4.41 -25.66 -17.88
CA GLY A 127 -4.35 -26.34 -19.18
C GLY A 127 -3.00 -26.98 -19.54
N ALA A 128 -1.90 -26.66 -18.82
CA ALA A 128 -0.65 -27.38 -19.00
C ALA A 128 -0.77 -28.82 -18.48
N ARG A 129 -0.35 -29.81 -19.27
CA ARG A 129 -0.45 -31.23 -18.92
C ARG A 129 0.65 -31.63 -17.93
N MET A 130 0.26 -32.19 -16.78
CA MET A 130 1.18 -32.84 -15.85
C MET A 130 1.34 -34.32 -16.22
N LEU A 131 2.57 -34.77 -16.50
CA LEU A 131 2.82 -36.12 -17.03
C LEU A 131 2.53 -37.24 -16.03
N ASP A 132 2.65 -36.96 -14.74
CA ASP A 132 2.34 -37.90 -13.65
C ASP A 132 0.89 -37.78 -13.14
N GLY A 133 0.08 -36.90 -13.75
CA GLY A 133 -1.29 -36.63 -13.34
C GLY A 133 -1.45 -35.81 -12.06
N LYS A 134 -0.36 -35.33 -11.43
CA LYS A 134 -0.42 -34.55 -10.19
C LYS A 134 -0.34 -33.06 -10.50
N TYR A 135 -1.41 -32.34 -10.19
CA TYR A 135 -1.48 -30.90 -10.43
C TYR A 135 -1.02 -30.11 -9.20
N PRO A 136 -0.26 -29.02 -9.40
CA PRO A 136 0.16 -28.16 -8.29
C PRO A 136 -1.04 -27.58 -7.54
N LEU A 137 -0.94 -27.49 -6.22
CA LEU A 137 -1.94 -26.85 -5.37
C LEU A 137 -1.58 -25.38 -5.17
N VAL A 138 -2.58 -24.50 -5.30
CA VAL A 138 -2.47 -23.08 -4.96
C VAL A 138 -3.40 -22.82 -3.79
N THR A 139 -2.87 -22.28 -2.69
CA THR A 139 -3.61 -22.15 -1.45
C THR A 139 -3.35 -20.84 -0.72
N GLY A 140 -4.33 -20.42 0.08
CA GLY A 140 -4.21 -19.30 1.00
C GLY A 140 -3.76 -19.69 2.42
N LEU A 141 -3.61 -20.99 2.68
CA LEU A 141 -3.05 -21.49 3.94
C LEU A 141 -1.52 -21.50 3.85
N GLU A 142 -0.84 -21.51 5.00
CA GLU A 142 0.59 -21.82 5.01
C GLU A 142 0.80 -23.23 4.47
N HIS A 143 1.87 -23.42 3.68
CA HIS A 143 2.04 -24.64 2.90
C HIS A 143 3.50 -25.10 2.80
N ASP A 144 3.67 -26.39 2.49
CA ASP A 144 4.96 -26.94 2.09
C ASP A 144 5.30 -26.58 0.62
N GLU A 145 6.46 -27.04 0.13
CA GLU A 145 6.90 -26.75 -1.25
C GLU A 145 5.97 -27.31 -2.34
N MET A 146 5.07 -28.25 -1.99
CA MET A 146 4.08 -28.84 -2.87
C MET A 146 2.72 -28.13 -2.82
N GLY A 147 2.55 -27.14 -1.93
CA GLY A 147 1.31 -26.41 -1.74
C GLY A 147 0.34 -27.08 -0.76
N HIS A 148 0.74 -28.15 -0.07
CA HIS A 148 -0.11 -28.78 0.94
C HIS A 148 -0.11 -27.96 2.23
N PRO A 149 -1.27 -27.75 2.87
CA PRO A 149 -1.34 -27.04 4.14
C PRO A 149 -0.44 -27.65 5.20
N THR A 150 0.29 -26.81 5.94
CA THR A 150 1.20 -27.25 7.00
C THR A 150 1.15 -26.34 8.22
N GLY A 151 1.23 -26.96 9.41
CA GLY A 151 1.40 -26.26 10.69
C GLY A 151 2.84 -26.30 11.22
N SER A 152 3.80 -26.76 10.42
CA SER A 152 5.19 -26.91 10.85
C SER A 152 5.86 -25.55 11.13
N PRO A 153 6.36 -25.31 12.35
CA PRO A 153 7.03 -24.05 12.68
C PRO A 153 8.25 -23.78 11.80
N LYS A 154 9.05 -24.81 11.51
CA LYS A 154 10.26 -24.69 10.67
C LYS A 154 9.91 -24.28 9.24
N LEU A 155 8.87 -24.88 8.65
CA LEU A 155 8.43 -24.54 7.30
C LEU A 155 7.79 -23.14 7.26
N HIS A 156 6.99 -22.78 8.26
CA HIS A 156 6.42 -21.43 8.36
C HIS A 156 7.51 -20.35 8.35
N MET A 157 8.59 -20.53 9.12
CA MET A 157 9.74 -19.62 9.10
C MET A 157 10.40 -19.55 7.72
N ALA A 158 10.65 -20.72 7.10
CA ALA A 158 11.31 -20.80 5.79
C ALA A 158 10.48 -20.17 4.66
N MET A 159 9.19 -20.48 4.59
CA MET A 159 8.27 -19.92 3.58
C MET A 159 8.04 -18.42 3.77
N THR A 160 7.95 -17.95 5.02
CA THR A 160 7.88 -16.51 5.30
C THR A 160 9.15 -15.80 4.86
N ALA A 161 10.32 -16.38 5.15
CA ALA A 161 11.61 -15.85 4.68
C ALA A 161 11.70 -15.86 3.15
N LYS A 162 11.25 -16.91 2.47
CA LYS A 162 11.16 -16.99 1.01
C LYS A 162 10.38 -15.81 0.44
N ARG A 163 9.14 -15.60 0.91
CA ARG A 163 8.25 -14.51 0.45
C ARG A 163 8.91 -13.14 0.60
N ARG A 164 9.56 -12.88 1.74
CA ARG A 164 10.32 -11.64 2.00
C ARG A 164 11.54 -11.49 1.09
N THR A 165 12.32 -12.54 0.92
CA THR A 165 13.59 -12.52 0.17
C THR A 165 13.38 -12.15 -1.29
N LYS A 166 12.21 -12.48 -1.87
CA LYS A 166 11.83 -12.04 -3.22
C LYS A 166 11.89 -10.51 -3.36
N LEU A 167 11.34 -9.78 -2.39
CA LEU A 167 11.36 -8.31 -2.42
C LEU A 167 12.76 -7.76 -2.12
N GLN A 168 13.58 -8.47 -1.33
CA GLN A 168 14.99 -8.08 -1.14
C GLN A 168 15.77 -8.17 -2.46
N LYS A 169 15.60 -9.27 -3.21
CA LYS A 169 16.18 -9.42 -4.55
C LYS A 169 15.69 -8.35 -5.51
N LEU A 170 14.39 -8.02 -5.49
CA LEU A 170 13.87 -6.90 -6.28
C LEU A 170 14.59 -5.59 -5.91
N ALA A 171 14.73 -5.27 -4.63
CA ALA A 171 15.39 -4.04 -4.17
C ALA A 171 16.85 -3.89 -4.65
N GLU A 172 17.55 -5.01 -4.86
CA GLU A 172 18.91 -5.05 -5.41
C GLU A 172 18.96 -4.72 -6.90
N GLU A 173 17.90 -5.03 -7.65
CA GLU A 173 17.79 -4.75 -9.08
C GLU A 173 17.22 -3.36 -9.40
N LEU A 174 16.57 -2.73 -8.42
CA LEU A 174 15.93 -1.43 -8.63
C LEU A 174 16.96 -0.32 -8.86
N PRO A 175 16.74 0.56 -9.86
CA PRO A 175 17.62 1.69 -10.09
C PRO A 175 17.54 2.70 -8.95
N VAL A 176 18.68 3.32 -8.66
CA VAL A 176 18.72 4.50 -7.79
C VAL A 176 18.09 5.67 -8.54
N PRO A 177 17.18 6.46 -7.91
CA PRO A 177 16.56 7.60 -8.57
C PRO A 177 17.59 8.65 -8.98
N GLU A 178 17.36 9.26 -10.14
CA GLU A 178 18.18 10.36 -10.64
C GLU A 178 18.02 11.62 -9.78
N ILE A 179 19.12 12.35 -9.59
CA ILE A 179 19.11 13.63 -8.89
C ILE A 179 18.83 14.72 -9.92
N TYR A 180 17.76 15.48 -9.71
CA TYR A 180 17.48 16.69 -10.45
C TYR A 180 18.02 17.92 -9.69
N GLY A 181 18.86 18.72 -10.33
CA GLY A 181 19.47 19.91 -9.72
C GLY A 181 20.94 19.68 -9.38
N ASP A 182 21.38 20.15 -8.20
CA ASP A 182 22.79 20.05 -7.80
C ASP A 182 23.12 18.63 -7.29
N ALA A 183 24.33 18.13 -7.57
CA ALA A 183 24.74 16.78 -7.14
C ALA A 183 24.92 16.65 -5.61
N GLU A 184 25.14 17.78 -4.93
CA GLU A 184 25.26 17.94 -3.49
C GLU A 184 24.78 19.35 -3.10
N GLY A 185 24.37 19.57 -1.85
CA GLY A 185 23.82 20.88 -1.50
C GLY A 185 23.26 21.01 -0.09
N ASP A 186 22.53 22.10 0.12
CA ASP A 186 21.97 22.42 1.43
C ASP A 186 20.67 21.66 1.67
N THR A 187 19.81 21.48 0.66
CA THR A 187 18.54 20.75 0.80
C THR A 187 18.26 19.85 -0.39
N LEU A 188 17.91 18.60 -0.08
CA LEU A 188 17.31 17.65 -1.01
C LEU A 188 15.80 17.59 -0.77
N LEU A 189 15.01 17.83 -1.80
CA LEU A 189 13.58 17.53 -1.81
C LEU A 189 13.38 16.06 -2.23
N VAL A 190 12.52 15.34 -1.51
CA VAL A 190 12.15 13.96 -1.85
C VAL A 190 10.65 13.95 -2.11
N GLY A 191 10.27 13.63 -3.34
CA GLY A 191 8.88 13.52 -3.76
C GLY A 191 8.49 12.11 -4.17
N TRP A 192 7.18 11.91 -4.28
CA TRP A 192 6.57 10.76 -4.93
C TRP A 192 5.20 11.15 -5.52
N GLY A 193 4.68 10.33 -6.44
CA GLY A 193 3.39 10.61 -7.08
C GLY A 193 3.35 11.93 -7.87
N SER A 194 2.20 12.61 -7.88
CA SER A 194 2.03 13.90 -8.59
C SER A 194 2.82 15.09 -8.03
N THR A 195 3.54 14.94 -6.90
CA THR A 195 4.41 16.00 -6.37
C THR A 195 5.63 16.27 -7.25
N TYR A 196 5.93 15.38 -8.22
CA TYR A 196 7.00 15.51 -9.21
C TYR A 196 7.14 16.90 -9.80
N GLY A 197 6.10 17.40 -10.47
CA GLY A 197 6.11 18.68 -11.18
C GLY A 197 6.38 19.87 -10.25
N PRO A 198 5.55 20.08 -9.20
CA PRO A 198 5.76 21.16 -8.23
C PRO A 198 7.17 21.18 -7.61
N ILE A 199 7.72 20.01 -7.27
CA ILE A 199 9.07 19.88 -6.71
C ILE A 199 10.14 20.28 -7.73
N HIS A 200 10.06 19.80 -8.97
CA HIS A 200 11.03 20.14 -10.03
C HIS A 200 11.03 21.64 -10.32
N ASP A 201 9.86 22.25 -10.39
CA ASP A 201 9.74 23.69 -10.59
C ASP A 201 10.23 24.50 -9.38
N ALA A 202 10.03 24.02 -8.15
CA ALA A 202 10.57 24.64 -6.95
C ALA A 202 12.11 24.59 -6.95
N VAL A 203 12.71 23.44 -7.27
CA VAL A 203 14.18 23.34 -7.41
C VAL A 203 14.68 24.27 -8.50
N LYS A 204 14.04 24.30 -9.67
CA LYS A 204 14.42 25.18 -10.78
C LYS A 204 14.42 26.65 -10.36
N LYS A 205 13.33 27.14 -9.75
CA LYS A 205 13.21 28.53 -9.29
C LYS A 205 14.17 28.85 -8.14
N GLY A 206 14.33 27.94 -7.18
CA GLY A 206 15.26 28.14 -6.07
C GLY A 206 16.71 28.24 -6.54
N ARG A 207 17.12 27.40 -7.51
CA ARG A 207 18.46 27.47 -8.11
C ARG A 207 18.68 28.76 -8.89
N GLN A 208 17.68 29.23 -9.64
CA GLN A 208 17.73 30.54 -10.30
C GLN A 208 17.90 31.70 -9.29
N ALA A 209 17.42 31.53 -8.06
CA ALA A 209 17.64 32.45 -6.95
C ALA A 209 18.94 32.19 -6.15
N GLY A 210 19.85 31.36 -6.66
CA GLY A 210 21.16 31.08 -6.04
C GLY A 210 21.15 30.04 -4.91
N GLN A 211 20.05 29.31 -4.72
CA GLN A 211 19.93 28.30 -3.67
C GLN A 211 20.52 26.96 -4.13
N LYS A 212 21.17 26.23 -3.20
CA LYS A 212 21.72 24.89 -3.44
C LYS A 212 20.65 23.82 -3.17
N LEU A 213 19.82 23.57 -4.17
CA LEU A 213 18.68 22.66 -4.10
C LEU A 213 18.80 21.53 -5.11
N ALA A 214 18.37 20.35 -4.67
CA ALA A 214 18.16 19.21 -5.54
C ALA A 214 16.85 18.52 -5.20
N ALA A 215 16.39 17.66 -6.09
CA ALA A 215 15.28 16.76 -5.86
C ALA A 215 15.64 15.34 -6.29
N ILE A 216 15.07 14.37 -5.58
CA ILE A 216 14.84 13.02 -6.11
C ILE A 216 13.35 12.73 -6.08
N HIS A 217 12.90 11.90 -7.01
CA HIS A 217 11.53 11.43 -7.04
C HIS A 217 11.49 9.90 -6.97
N LEU A 218 10.78 9.37 -5.97
CA LEU A 218 10.71 7.94 -5.75
C LEU A 218 9.54 7.36 -6.54
N ARG A 219 9.88 6.56 -7.54
CA ARG A 219 8.94 5.70 -8.27
C ARG A 219 8.73 4.38 -7.52
N HIS A 220 9.80 3.76 -7.05
CA HIS A 220 9.76 2.51 -6.28
C HIS A 220 9.70 2.83 -4.78
N ILE A 221 8.55 2.58 -4.17
CA ILE A 221 8.30 2.95 -2.77
C ILE A 221 8.48 1.76 -1.83
N HIS A 222 8.03 0.57 -2.26
CA HIS A 222 8.19 -0.65 -1.47
C HIS A 222 8.47 -1.84 -2.39
N PRO A 223 9.63 -2.51 -2.28
CA PRO A 223 10.79 -2.09 -1.50
C PRO A 223 11.40 -0.77 -2.02
N LEU A 224 12.07 -0.02 -1.15
CA LEU A 224 12.88 1.12 -1.58
C LEU A 224 14.17 0.61 -2.28
N PRO A 225 14.67 1.34 -3.30
CA PRO A 225 15.94 1.01 -3.94
C PRO A 225 17.10 1.11 -2.96
N ASN A 226 18.10 0.26 -3.13
CA ASN A 226 19.34 0.31 -2.36
C ASN A 226 20.20 1.51 -2.82
N GLY A 227 20.91 2.20 -1.93
CA GLY A 227 21.81 3.30 -2.30
C GLY A 227 21.27 4.71 -2.03
N LEU A 228 20.02 4.87 -1.58
CA LEU A 228 19.47 6.19 -1.23
C LEU A 228 20.26 6.87 -0.11
N GLU A 229 20.86 6.11 0.80
CA GLU A 229 21.72 6.62 1.87
C GLU A 229 22.92 7.40 1.32
N LYS A 230 23.45 6.99 0.17
CA LYS A 230 24.57 7.67 -0.50
C LYS A 230 24.15 9.02 -1.08
N ILE A 231 22.88 9.14 -1.51
CA ILE A 231 22.32 10.42 -1.94
C ILE A 231 22.10 11.30 -0.72
N PHE A 232 21.43 10.79 0.31
CA PHE A 232 21.15 11.56 1.52
C PHE A 232 22.42 12.11 2.16
N ALA A 233 23.52 11.37 2.17
CA ALA A 233 24.81 11.82 2.71
C ALA A 233 25.34 13.13 2.07
N LYS A 234 24.96 13.44 0.83
CA LYS A 234 25.43 14.62 0.08
C LYS A 234 24.68 15.91 0.43
N PHE A 235 23.66 15.84 1.28
CA PHE A 235 22.81 16.98 1.61
C PHE A 235 22.70 17.19 3.12
N LYS A 236 22.68 18.47 3.53
CA LYS A 236 22.56 18.85 4.95
C LYS A 236 21.15 18.60 5.49
N ARG A 237 20.12 18.75 4.64
CA ARG A 237 18.71 18.55 4.97
C ARG A 237 18.03 17.71 3.88
N VAL A 238 17.13 16.83 4.28
CA VAL A 238 16.27 16.06 3.37
C VAL A 238 14.82 16.38 3.73
N VAL A 239 14.07 16.97 2.81
CA VAL A 239 12.67 17.37 3.03
C VAL A 239 11.78 16.53 2.13
N VAL A 240 10.96 15.69 2.75
CA VAL A 240 9.98 14.84 2.05
C VAL A 240 8.72 15.66 1.84
N VAL A 241 8.35 15.91 0.59
CA VAL A 241 7.18 16.70 0.22
C VAL A 241 6.07 15.74 -0.19
N GLU A 242 5.00 15.69 0.59
CA GLU A 242 3.93 14.71 0.40
C GLU A 242 2.56 15.27 0.78
N MET A 243 1.53 14.88 0.03
CA MET A 243 0.15 15.36 0.23
C MET A 243 -0.62 14.45 1.20
N ASN A 244 -0.09 14.28 2.40
CA ASN A 244 -0.74 13.60 3.53
C ASN A 244 -0.43 14.34 4.83
N ASP A 245 -1.05 13.95 5.94
CA ASP A 245 -0.82 14.57 7.25
C ASP A 245 0.47 14.06 7.88
N GLN A 246 1.05 14.85 8.78
CA GLN A 246 2.24 14.47 9.56
C GLN A 246 1.97 13.38 10.61
N GLY A 247 0.72 12.97 10.81
CA GLY A 247 0.35 11.88 11.70
C GLY A 247 0.75 12.13 13.16
N ILE A 248 0.58 11.09 13.97
CA ILE A 248 0.79 11.16 15.43
C ILE A 248 2.26 11.28 15.85
N TYR A 249 3.20 10.94 14.96
CA TYR A 249 4.63 10.96 15.24
C TYR A 249 5.36 12.14 14.56
N GLY A 250 4.61 13.06 13.93
CA GLY A 250 5.16 14.27 13.32
C GLY A 250 5.88 14.05 11.98
N PHE A 251 5.61 12.95 11.30
CA PHE A 251 6.13 12.67 9.96
C PHE A 251 5.05 12.15 9.02
N GLY A 252 5.09 12.60 7.77
CA GLY A 252 4.26 12.04 6.70
C GLY A 252 4.60 10.57 6.44
N GLN A 253 3.79 9.93 5.60
CA GLN A 253 3.86 8.47 5.44
C GLN A 253 5.19 8.01 4.84
N LEU A 254 5.66 8.66 3.76
CA LEU A 254 6.93 8.31 3.15
C LEU A 254 8.10 8.71 4.06
N ALA A 255 8.04 9.89 4.68
CA ALA A 255 9.07 10.33 5.62
C ALA A 255 9.26 9.34 6.77
N THR A 256 8.16 8.79 7.30
CA THR A 256 8.19 7.76 8.35
C THR A 256 8.93 6.51 7.88
N ILE A 257 8.66 6.02 6.66
CA ILE A 257 9.31 4.83 6.11
C ILE A 257 10.81 5.07 5.91
N LEU A 258 11.19 6.23 5.36
CA LEU A 258 12.60 6.57 5.13
C LEU A 258 13.35 6.67 6.46
N ARG A 259 12.75 7.29 7.50
CA ARG A 259 13.36 7.35 8.83
C ARG A 259 13.48 5.98 9.48
N ALA A 260 12.47 5.12 9.34
CA ALA A 260 12.50 3.75 9.86
C ALA A 260 13.61 2.92 9.21
N ARG A 261 13.86 3.09 7.90
CA ARG A 261 14.91 2.34 7.17
C ARG A 261 16.31 2.88 7.41
N TYR A 262 16.49 4.20 7.41
CA TYR A 262 17.82 4.82 7.37
C TYR A 262 18.26 5.45 8.69
N CYS A 263 17.37 5.58 9.68
CA CYS A 263 17.64 6.22 10.97
C CYS A 263 18.25 7.63 10.84
N GLU A 264 17.95 8.34 9.76
CA GLU A 264 18.60 9.61 9.40
C GLU A 264 17.81 10.79 10.00
N PRO A 265 18.36 11.50 11.01
CA PRO A 265 17.65 12.59 11.68
C PRO A 265 17.35 13.79 10.79
N LYS A 266 18.13 14.01 9.71
CA LYS A 266 17.92 15.17 8.82
C LYS A 266 16.73 15.04 7.88
N ILE A 267 16.05 13.90 7.87
CA ILE A 267 14.79 13.69 7.14
C ILE A 267 13.66 14.39 7.88
N GLN A 268 13.05 15.36 7.21
CA GLN A 268 11.94 16.19 7.66
C GLN A 268 10.75 16.01 6.72
N SER A 269 9.54 16.32 7.20
CA SER A 269 8.32 16.27 6.39
C SER A 269 7.84 17.67 6.05
N MET A 270 7.35 17.84 4.82
CA MET A 270 6.54 18.96 4.36
C MET A 270 5.23 18.38 3.86
N THR A 271 4.22 18.47 4.74
CA THR A 271 2.93 17.79 4.61
C THR A 271 1.80 18.77 4.31
N LYS A 272 0.77 18.30 3.63
CA LYS A 272 -0.43 19.07 3.30
C LYS A 272 -1.63 18.15 3.05
N THR A 273 -2.79 18.50 3.58
CA THR A 273 -4.05 17.74 3.45
C THR A 273 -5.25 18.65 3.20
N ASP A 274 -5.07 19.65 2.35
CA ASP A 274 -6.14 20.61 1.99
C ASP A 274 -6.89 20.21 0.70
N GLY A 275 -6.62 19.02 0.17
CA GLY A 275 -7.22 18.51 -1.06
C GLY A 275 -6.74 19.19 -2.34
N LEU A 276 -5.62 19.92 -2.29
CA LEU A 276 -5.03 20.64 -3.42
C LEU A 276 -3.57 20.25 -3.64
N THR A 277 -3.13 20.32 -4.89
CA THR A 277 -1.71 20.14 -5.24
C THR A 277 -0.83 21.20 -4.60
N PHE A 278 0.43 20.86 -4.31
CA PHE A 278 1.42 21.84 -3.88
C PHE A 278 1.62 22.94 -4.92
N ARG A 279 1.58 24.19 -4.47
CA ARG A 279 2.06 25.34 -5.24
C ARG A 279 3.56 25.47 -5.05
N ILE A 280 4.26 25.90 -6.10
CA ILE A 280 5.71 26.12 -6.05
C ILE A 280 6.12 27.07 -4.92
N LYS A 281 5.31 28.13 -4.70
CA LYS A 281 5.52 29.10 -3.62
C LYS A 281 5.43 28.44 -2.24
N GLU A 282 4.50 27.51 -2.03
CA GLU A 282 4.35 26.81 -0.75
C GLU A 282 5.59 25.96 -0.43
N ILE A 283 6.13 25.27 -1.44
CA ILE A 283 7.36 24.50 -1.27
C ILE A 283 8.52 25.43 -0.90
N LEU A 284 8.73 26.52 -1.65
CA LEU A 284 9.83 27.45 -1.37
C LEU A 284 9.70 28.16 -0.02
N GLU A 285 8.51 28.64 0.34
CA GLU A 285 8.26 29.26 1.64
C GLU A 285 8.42 28.25 2.79
N GLY A 286 7.99 27.00 2.59
CA GLY A 286 8.14 25.91 3.56
C GLY A 286 9.60 25.51 3.82
N LEU A 287 10.54 25.85 2.92
CA LEU A 287 11.96 25.65 3.16
C LEU A 287 12.60 26.71 4.09
N GLY A 288 11.89 27.80 4.37
CA GLY A 288 12.27 28.91 5.26
C GLY A 288 12.56 30.24 4.55
N ASP A 289 12.70 31.33 5.31
CA ASP A 289 12.83 32.71 4.80
C ASP A 289 13.95 32.92 3.78
N ARG A 290 15.03 32.14 3.90
CA ARG A 290 16.18 32.15 2.97
C ARG A 290 15.82 31.72 1.54
N TYR A 291 14.70 31.01 1.37
CA TYR A 291 14.17 30.52 0.10
C TYR A 291 12.92 31.30 -0.36
N ALA A 292 12.29 32.08 0.54
CA ALA A 292 11.08 32.85 0.27
C ALA A 292 11.33 34.25 -0.33
N SER A 293 12.55 34.78 -0.20
CA SER A 293 12.88 36.18 -0.50
C SER A 293 13.71 36.33 -1.77
N ASN A 294 13.04 36.43 -2.92
CA ASN A 294 13.51 37.18 -4.10
C ASN A 294 12.39 37.54 -5.11
N GLY A 295 11.12 37.46 -4.69
CA GLY A 295 9.96 37.65 -5.58
C GLY A 295 8.98 38.77 -5.22
N SER A 296 9.26 39.63 -4.24
CA SER A 296 8.41 40.79 -3.98
C SER A 296 9.16 41.92 -3.28
N SER A 297 9.23 43.06 -3.96
CA SER A 297 9.57 44.36 -3.37
C SER A 297 8.68 44.66 -2.16
N SER A 298 9.33 45.07 -1.06
CA SER A 298 8.83 45.90 0.04
C SER A 298 7.32 45.95 0.28
N GLY A 299 6.87 45.22 1.31
CA GLY A 299 5.59 45.42 1.98
C GLY A 299 5.56 44.61 3.27
N GLU A 300 5.39 45.27 4.40
CA GLU A 300 5.40 44.71 5.77
C GLU A 300 4.71 43.35 5.88
N ARG A 301 5.36 42.38 6.52
CA ARG A 301 4.72 41.12 6.95
C ARG A 301 4.68 41.06 8.48
N THR A 302 3.47 41.07 9.00
CA THR A 302 3.09 40.68 10.36
C THR A 302 3.46 39.21 10.62
N ARG A 303 4.10 38.94 11.77
CA ARG A 303 4.52 37.60 12.19
C ARG A 303 3.31 36.69 12.46
N PRO A 304 3.34 35.39 12.10
CA PRO A 304 2.31 34.46 12.55
C PRO A 304 2.49 34.13 14.04
N ARG A 305 1.35 34.09 14.74
CA ARG A 305 1.23 33.86 16.18
C ARG A 305 1.44 32.37 16.48
N VAL A 306 2.47 32.05 17.25
CA VAL A 306 2.67 30.72 17.84
C VAL A 306 1.50 30.45 18.80
N LEU A 307 0.68 29.43 18.50
CA LEU A 307 -0.31 28.89 19.43
C LEU A 307 0.41 28.02 20.45
N SER A 308 0.80 28.61 21.58
CA SER A 308 1.23 27.86 22.77
C SER A 308 0.00 27.49 23.60
N SER A 309 -0.25 26.20 23.82
CA SER A 309 -1.23 25.75 24.81
C SER A 309 -0.71 24.55 25.61
N ALA A 310 -0.18 24.82 26.79
CA ALA A 310 -0.23 23.92 27.95
C ALA A 310 -0.02 24.75 29.22
N PRO A 311 -0.96 24.74 30.19
CA PRO A 311 -0.67 25.22 31.54
C PRO A 311 -0.19 24.05 32.41
N SER A 312 0.94 24.24 33.09
CA SER A 312 1.41 23.37 34.17
C SER A 312 0.47 23.45 35.38
N PRO A 313 0.24 22.36 36.14
CA PRO A 313 -0.61 22.40 37.31
C PRO A 313 0.14 23.04 38.48
N LYS A 314 -0.46 24.08 39.08
CA LYS A 314 -0.06 24.59 40.39
C LYS A 314 -0.90 23.93 41.46
N THR A 315 -0.21 23.35 42.43
CA THR A 315 -0.72 22.88 43.72
C THR A 315 -1.07 24.07 44.62
N SER A 316 -2.27 24.07 45.21
CA SER A 316 -2.50 24.67 46.53
C SER A 316 -3.76 24.09 47.15
N SER A 317 -3.57 23.52 48.33
CA SER A 317 -4.56 23.20 49.35
C SER A 317 -5.35 24.43 49.78
N ASP A 318 -6.66 24.30 49.98
CA ASP A 318 -7.28 24.73 51.24
C ASP A 318 -8.73 24.20 51.38
N THR A 319 -9.06 23.92 52.62
CA THR A 319 -10.26 23.27 53.14
C THR A 319 -11.45 24.21 53.31
N ALA A 320 -12.65 23.59 53.34
CA ALA A 320 -13.78 23.85 54.24
C ALA A 320 -15.12 24.36 53.63
N THR A 321 -16.12 23.47 53.79
CA THR A 321 -17.51 23.70 54.23
C THR A 321 -18.47 24.60 53.44
N GLY A 322 -19.61 24.03 53.06
CA GLY A 322 -20.80 24.80 52.67
C GLY A 322 -21.90 23.94 52.05
N THR A 323 -22.73 23.32 52.87
CA THR A 323 -24.01 22.68 52.50
C THR A 323 -25.00 23.70 51.94
N HIS A 324 -25.66 23.40 50.82
CA HIS A 324 -27.07 23.77 50.59
C HIS A 324 -27.74 22.84 49.57
N ARG A 325 -28.88 22.27 49.99
CA ARG A 325 -29.87 21.55 49.17
C ARG A 325 -30.55 22.48 48.17
N ALA A 326 -30.87 21.95 46.99
CA ALA A 326 -32.16 22.19 46.33
C ALA A 326 -32.46 21.04 45.35
N GLU A 327 -33.59 20.40 45.58
CA GLU A 327 -34.20 19.34 44.77
C GLU A 327 -34.82 19.91 43.49
N ALA A 328 -34.82 19.14 42.40
CA ALA A 328 -35.87 19.16 41.39
C ALA A 328 -36.00 17.78 40.74
N GLN A 329 -37.25 17.35 40.64
CA GLN A 329 -37.77 16.00 40.44
C GLN A 329 -38.09 15.68 38.96
N ILE A 330 -37.95 14.38 38.61
CA ILE A 330 -38.87 13.47 37.87
C ILE A 330 -39.25 13.91 36.43
N SER A 331 -39.15 13.15 35.32
CA SER A 331 -39.57 11.77 34.91
C SER A 331 -39.29 11.72 33.38
N ALA A 332 -39.20 10.64 32.61
CA ALA A 332 -39.47 9.22 32.73
C ALA A 332 -39.02 8.52 31.42
N ARG A 333 -38.97 7.18 31.49
CA ARG A 333 -39.40 6.21 30.46
C ARG A 333 -38.29 5.37 29.80
N ALA A 334 -37.99 4.23 30.41
CA ALA A 334 -37.69 2.99 29.70
C ALA A 334 -38.21 1.82 30.55
N GLU A 335 -39.14 1.04 29.99
CA GLU A 335 -39.69 -0.16 30.61
C GLU A 335 -39.38 -1.35 29.71
N ARG A 336 -39.02 -2.47 30.38
CA ARG A 336 -39.10 -3.88 29.95
C ARG A 336 -38.03 -4.38 28.97
N ALA A 337 -37.42 -5.56 29.16
CA ALA A 337 -37.67 -6.68 30.08
C ALA A 337 -36.43 -7.58 30.20
N GLY A 338 -36.40 -8.44 31.23
CA GLY A 338 -35.85 -9.79 31.12
C GLY A 338 -34.55 -10.05 31.90
N ASP A 339 -34.75 -10.50 33.13
CA ASP A 339 -33.79 -11.08 34.06
C ASP A 339 -33.35 -12.50 33.64
N VAL A 340 -32.05 -12.77 33.56
CA VAL A 340 -31.45 -14.10 33.76
C VAL A 340 -30.07 -13.90 34.39
N THR A 341 -29.90 -14.43 35.60
CA THR A 341 -28.65 -14.41 36.38
C THR A 341 -27.67 -15.50 35.92
N PRO A 342 -26.35 -15.33 36.18
CA PRO A 342 -25.30 -16.13 35.54
C PRO A 342 -24.80 -17.27 36.44
N THR A 343 -24.42 -18.41 35.84
CA THR A 343 -23.58 -19.43 36.50
C THR A 343 -22.24 -19.59 35.78
N LYS A 344 -21.18 -19.60 36.58
CA LYS A 344 -19.76 -19.74 36.19
C LYS A 344 -19.35 -21.22 36.05
N PRO A 345 -18.17 -21.49 35.46
CA PRO A 345 -17.85 -22.78 34.84
C PRO A 345 -17.11 -23.76 35.77
N GLY A 346 -17.27 -25.06 35.50
CA GLY A 346 -16.51 -26.14 36.11
C GLY A 346 -15.98 -27.10 35.04
N ALA A 347 -14.67 -27.32 35.08
CA ALA A 347 -13.94 -28.31 34.28
C ALA A 347 -14.14 -29.72 34.85
N GLU A 348 -14.16 -30.75 34.01
CA GLU A 348 -13.44 -32.01 34.26
C GLU A 348 -13.47 -32.97 33.06
N ALA A 349 -12.47 -33.85 33.06
CA ALA A 349 -12.00 -34.65 31.94
C ALA A 349 -12.48 -36.11 31.95
N SER A 350 -12.38 -36.74 30.78
CA SER A 350 -12.09 -38.17 30.54
C SER A 350 -13.15 -39.23 30.90
N LYS A 351 -13.55 -40.03 29.90
CA LYS A 351 -13.18 -41.46 29.79
C LYS A 351 -13.71 -42.06 28.48
N ALA A 352 -12.86 -42.89 27.89
CA ALA A 352 -13.11 -43.72 26.73
C ALA A 352 -14.11 -44.84 27.04
N SER A 353 -14.90 -45.25 26.03
CA SER A 353 -15.29 -46.66 25.91
C SER A 353 -15.45 -47.06 24.44
N SER A 354 -15.01 -48.27 24.19
CA SER A 354 -14.90 -49.03 22.96
C SER A 354 -16.25 -49.54 22.43
N GLY A 355 -16.40 -49.59 21.10
CA GLY A 355 -17.43 -50.38 20.41
C GLY A 355 -17.10 -50.57 18.94
N LYS A 356 -16.82 -51.80 18.53
CA LYS A 356 -16.48 -52.24 17.16
C LYS A 356 -17.76 -52.60 16.37
N VAL A 357 -17.78 -52.16 15.10
CA VAL A 357 -18.08 -52.89 13.84
C VAL A 357 -19.47 -53.53 13.66
N GLU A 358 -20.19 -53.16 12.58
CA GLU A 358 -20.51 -54.06 11.45
C GLU A 358 -21.14 -53.36 10.22
N HIS A 359 -20.87 -53.95 9.04
CA HIS A 359 -21.22 -53.56 7.67
C HIS A 359 -22.59 -54.09 7.22
N SER A 360 -23.25 -53.43 6.26
CA SER A 360 -24.16 -54.04 5.27
C SER A 360 -24.52 -53.02 4.16
N LYS A 361 -23.93 -53.10 2.96
CA LYS A 361 -24.45 -53.71 1.69
C LYS A 361 -25.56 -52.92 0.95
N HIS A 362 -25.20 -52.39 -0.23
CA HIS A 362 -26.04 -52.16 -1.43
C HIS A 362 -26.32 -53.50 -2.18
N PRO A 363 -27.14 -53.64 -3.28
CA PRO A 363 -27.61 -52.65 -4.30
C PRO A 363 -29.07 -52.94 -4.82
N PRO A 364 -29.47 -52.69 -6.10
CA PRO A 364 -29.58 -51.44 -6.89
C PRO A 364 -31.00 -51.19 -7.45
N SER A 365 -31.26 -50.01 -8.04
CA SER A 365 -32.29 -49.88 -9.09
C SER A 365 -31.95 -48.76 -10.08
N GLU A 366 -31.91 -49.14 -11.35
CA GLU A 366 -31.86 -48.31 -12.54
C GLU A 366 -33.09 -47.39 -12.66
N ARG A 367 -32.89 -46.19 -13.21
CA ARG A 367 -33.67 -45.65 -14.34
C ARG A 367 -33.06 -44.35 -14.84
N ALA A 368 -32.71 -44.37 -16.12
CA ALA A 368 -32.49 -43.20 -16.95
C ALA A 368 -33.84 -42.51 -17.20
N GLU A 369 -33.85 -41.18 -17.30
CA GLU A 369 -34.74 -40.47 -18.20
C GLU A 369 -34.24 -39.02 -18.41
N ASP A 370 -34.30 -38.62 -19.67
CA ASP A 370 -33.88 -37.37 -20.26
C ASP A 370 -34.62 -36.15 -19.70
N ALA A 371 -33.92 -35.01 -19.63
CA ALA A 371 -34.56 -33.70 -19.67
C ALA A 371 -33.65 -32.68 -20.37
N ALA A 372 -33.72 -32.69 -21.70
CA ALA A 372 -33.51 -31.49 -22.50
C ALA A 372 -34.73 -30.57 -22.32
N VAL A 373 -34.52 -29.31 -21.94
CA VAL A 373 -35.54 -28.26 -22.07
C VAL A 373 -34.99 -27.13 -22.90
N ALA A 374 -35.81 -26.79 -23.88
CA ALA A 374 -35.57 -25.95 -25.01
C ALA A 374 -35.45 -24.46 -24.68
N ILE A 375 -34.68 -23.82 -25.54
CA ILE A 375 -34.64 -22.40 -25.82
C ILE A 375 -35.93 -22.00 -26.57
N SER A 376 -36.61 -20.98 -26.08
CA SER A 376 -37.51 -20.10 -26.83
C SER A 376 -37.21 -18.65 -26.35
N GLY A 377 -37.14 -17.60 -27.16
CA GLY A 377 -37.53 -17.42 -28.54
C GLY A 377 -38.48 -16.22 -28.65
N SER A 378 -37.94 -14.99 -28.65
CA SER A 378 -38.49 -13.80 -29.30
C SER A 378 -37.39 -12.72 -29.27
N GLY A 379 -36.91 -12.12 -30.36
CA GLY A 379 -37.48 -11.97 -31.69
C GLY A 379 -38.04 -10.55 -31.83
N GLU A 380 -37.17 -9.56 -32.05
CA GLU A 380 -37.54 -8.36 -32.81
C GLU A 380 -36.28 -7.75 -33.45
N ALA A 381 -36.21 -7.91 -34.76
CA ALA A 381 -35.32 -7.20 -35.66
C ALA A 381 -36.19 -6.35 -36.60
N ASN A 382 -35.87 -5.07 -36.73
CA ASN A 382 -36.02 -4.33 -37.98
C ASN A 382 -35.22 -3.01 -37.88
N GLN A 383 -34.21 -2.86 -38.74
CA GLN A 383 -34.16 -1.90 -39.87
C GLN A 383 -34.07 -0.44 -39.39
N LYS A 384 -32.99 0.32 -39.64
CA LYS A 384 -32.24 0.55 -40.89
C LYS A 384 -30.84 1.06 -40.57
#